data_AF-L5M9A6-F1
#
_entry.id   AF-L5M9A6-F1
#
_cell.length_a   1.000
_cell.length_b   1.000
_cell.length_c   1.000
_cell.angle_alpha   90.00
_cell.angle_beta   90.00
_cell.angle_gamma   90.00
#
_symmetry.space_group_name_H-M   'P 1'
#
loop_
_entity.id
_entity.type
_entity.pdbx_description
1 polymer ?
#
loop_
_entity_poly.entity_id
_entity_poly.type
_entity_poly.pdbx_seq_one_letter_code
_entity_poly.pdbx_strand_id
1 'polypeptide(L)'
;MWKALMVNLVPSPATWIGLARTTTGNKVFGALKGAVDGGLSIPHSTKRLPGYDSESKEFNAEVHWKHIMGQNVADYMRYLMEEDEDAYKKQFSQYIKNNVTPDMMEEMYKKAHAAIRDNPVYEKKPKKEVKKKRRPHPQLHETQSSAALQRPGACRPFSPPHPSGPECTDPFRHHAPVARGAQTLLAAKPGGLGPTVRSPVQSFWS
;
A
#
# COMPACT_ATOMS: atom_id res chain seq x y z
N MET A 1 -48.04 16.95 -32.96
CA MET A 1 -48.09 15.82 -32.01
C MET A 1 -46.72 15.14 -31.82
N TRP A 2 -45.59 15.86 -31.92
CA TRP A 2 -44.23 15.29 -31.85
C TRP A 2 -43.31 16.00 -30.83
N LYS A 3 -43.86 16.92 -30.01
CA LYS A 3 -43.11 17.64 -28.96
C LYS A 3 -42.91 16.84 -27.66
N ALA A 4 -43.47 15.64 -27.55
CA ALA A 4 -43.51 14.86 -26.31
C ALA A 4 -42.41 13.78 -26.19
N LEU A 5 -41.58 13.56 -27.21
CA LEU A 5 -40.60 12.46 -27.20
C LEU A 5 -39.15 12.87 -26.91
N MET A 6 -38.87 14.17 -26.69
CA MET A 6 -37.50 14.69 -26.49
C MET A 6 -37.18 15.10 -25.05
N VAL A 7 -37.92 14.61 -24.06
CA VAL A 7 -37.67 14.93 -22.63
C VAL A 7 -36.95 13.80 -21.88
N ASN A 8 -36.83 12.60 -22.46
CA ASN A 8 -36.29 11.42 -21.76
C ASN A 8 -35.01 10.87 -22.40
N LEU A 9 -34.00 11.72 -22.64
CA LEU A 9 -32.66 11.24 -23.03
C LEU A 9 -31.53 12.01 -22.35
N VAL A 10 -31.64 12.23 -21.03
CA VAL A 10 -30.45 12.43 -20.21
C VAL A 10 -30.15 11.09 -19.53
N PRO A 11 -29.02 10.43 -19.82
CA PRO A 11 -28.68 9.17 -19.16
C PRO A 11 -28.63 9.43 -17.65
N SER A 12 -29.47 8.72 -16.91
CA SER A 12 -29.50 8.75 -15.46
C SER A 12 -28.07 8.59 -14.90
N PRO A 13 -27.66 9.37 -13.88
CA PRO A 13 -26.27 9.41 -13.38
C PRO A 13 -25.76 8.09 -12.77
N ALA A 14 -26.57 7.02 -12.80
CA ALA A 14 -26.24 5.69 -12.32
C ALA A 14 -25.17 4.96 -13.16
N THR A 15 -24.82 5.44 -14.34
CA THR A 15 -23.93 4.69 -15.27
C THR A 15 -22.43 4.86 -14.99
N TRP A 16 -22.02 5.86 -14.20
CA TRP A 16 -20.59 6.24 -14.04
C TRP A 16 -19.92 5.70 -12.77
N ILE A 17 -20.70 5.20 -11.81
CA ILE A 17 -20.20 4.82 -10.47
C ILE A 17 -19.67 3.38 -10.45
N GLY A 18 -19.91 2.60 -11.50
CA GLY A 18 -19.47 1.21 -11.63
C GLY A 18 -20.00 0.35 -10.48
N LEU A 19 -19.12 -0.45 -9.89
CA LEU A 19 -19.45 -1.33 -8.75
C LEU A 19 -19.28 -0.65 -7.38
N ALA A 20 -18.88 0.61 -7.34
CA ALA A 20 -18.68 1.31 -6.08
C ALA A 20 -20.03 1.56 -5.39
N ARG A 21 -20.11 1.30 -4.08
CA ARG A 21 -21.33 1.54 -3.31
C ARG A 21 -21.64 3.04 -3.24
N THR A 22 -22.88 3.41 -3.55
CA THR A 22 -23.36 4.81 -3.46
C THR A 22 -23.71 5.18 -2.02
N THR A 23 -22.72 5.31 -1.14
CA THR A 23 -22.89 5.85 0.22
C THR A 23 -22.73 7.38 0.24
N THR A 24 -23.30 8.02 1.25
CA THR A 24 -23.06 9.45 1.54
C THR A 24 -21.59 9.65 1.91
N GLY A 25 -20.94 10.70 1.38
CA GLY A 25 -19.53 10.98 1.66
C GLY A 25 -18.52 10.07 0.92
N ASN A 26 -18.95 9.30 -0.09
CA ASN A 26 -18.00 8.54 -0.91
C ASN A 26 -17.12 9.47 -1.76
N LYS A 27 -15.81 9.15 -1.87
CA LYS A 27 -14.80 9.91 -2.63
C LYS A 27 -15.13 10.05 -4.11
N VAL A 28 -15.88 9.11 -4.69
CA VAL A 28 -16.38 9.20 -6.08
C VAL A 28 -17.21 10.47 -6.29
N PHE A 29 -18.01 10.85 -5.29
CA PHE A 29 -18.79 12.09 -5.35
C PHE A 29 -17.93 13.34 -5.12
N GLY A 30 -16.77 13.23 -4.47
CA GLY A 30 -15.77 14.30 -4.41
C GLY A 30 -15.16 14.60 -5.79
N ALA A 31 -14.83 13.54 -6.55
CA ALA A 31 -14.38 13.69 -7.94
C ALA A 31 -15.49 14.26 -8.84
N LEU A 32 -16.74 13.84 -8.64
CA LEU A 32 -17.91 14.41 -9.32
C LEU A 32 -18.03 15.91 -9.05
N LYS A 33 -17.93 16.34 -7.78
CA LYS A 33 -17.98 17.76 -7.41
C LYS A 33 -16.83 18.54 -8.04
N GLY A 34 -15.62 17.98 -8.03
CA GLY A 34 -14.46 18.59 -8.69
C GLY A 34 -14.64 18.75 -10.20
N ALA A 35 -15.28 17.79 -10.88
CA ALA A 35 -15.59 17.89 -12.30
C ALA A 35 -16.65 18.97 -12.58
N VAL A 36 -17.70 19.03 -11.74
CA VAL A 36 -18.73 20.08 -11.82
C VAL A 36 -18.12 21.46 -11.59
N ASP A 37 -17.25 21.60 -10.59
CA ASP A 37 -16.55 22.86 -10.28
C ASP A 37 -15.48 23.21 -11.33
N GLY A 38 -15.02 22.23 -12.10
CA GLY A 38 -14.21 22.40 -13.29
C GLY A 38 -14.99 22.81 -14.55
N GLY A 39 -16.31 22.96 -14.47
CA GLY A 39 -17.17 23.43 -15.56
C GLY A 39 -17.89 22.34 -16.34
N LEU A 40 -17.84 21.06 -15.92
CA LEU A 40 -18.62 20.00 -16.57
C LEU A 40 -20.07 20.01 -16.07
N SER A 41 -21.03 20.13 -16.98
CA SER A 41 -22.45 20.04 -16.66
C SER A 41 -22.88 18.59 -16.48
N ILE A 42 -22.82 18.08 -15.24
CA ILE A 42 -23.27 16.73 -14.88
C ILE A 42 -24.53 16.84 -14.00
N PRO A 43 -25.66 16.18 -14.34
CA PRO A 43 -26.85 16.18 -13.50
C PRO A 43 -26.58 15.43 -12.19
N HIS A 44 -26.66 16.12 -11.06
CA HIS A 44 -26.37 15.54 -9.74
C HIS A 44 -27.32 16.03 -8.65
N SER A 45 -27.38 15.30 -7.54
CA SER A 45 -28.14 15.66 -6.33
C SER A 45 -27.20 15.81 -5.15
N THR A 46 -27.46 16.79 -4.27
CA THR A 46 -26.64 17.09 -3.07
C THR A 46 -26.75 16.01 -1.98
N LYS A 47 -27.71 15.09 -2.08
CA LYS A 47 -27.99 14.03 -1.09
C LYS A 47 -26.82 13.09 -0.80
N ARG A 48 -25.87 12.95 -1.72
CA ARG A 48 -24.73 12.01 -1.58
C ARG A 48 -23.42 12.71 -1.21
N LEU A 49 -23.42 14.03 -1.12
CA LEU A 49 -22.25 14.82 -0.74
C LEU A 49 -21.99 14.70 0.77
N PRO A 50 -20.71 14.78 1.20
CA PRO A 50 -20.39 14.88 2.62
C PRO A 50 -21.01 16.15 3.21
N GLY A 51 -21.57 16.05 4.42
CA GLY A 51 -22.32 17.14 5.06
C GLY A 51 -23.83 17.11 4.80
N TYR A 52 -24.34 16.13 4.05
CA TYR A 52 -25.78 15.89 3.95
C TYR A 52 -26.27 15.08 5.15
N ASP A 53 -27.26 15.61 5.86
CA ASP A 53 -27.94 14.89 6.92
C ASP A 53 -29.26 14.30 6.39
N SER A 54 -29.46 13.01 6.62
CA SER A 54 -30.67 12.30 6.18
C SER A 54 -31.90 12.68 6.98
N GLU A 55 -31.74 13.13 8.21
CA GLU A 55 -32.83 13.44 9.13
C GLU A 55 -33.40 14.83 8.85
N SER A 56 -32.55 15.86 8.85
CA SER A 56 -32.95 17.23 8.50
C SER A 56 -33.18 17.42 6.99
N LYS A 57 -32.66 16.53 6.14
CA LYS A 57 -32.61 16.68 4.67
C LYS A 57 -31.90 17.96 4.22
N GLU A 58 -31.13 18.57 5.11
CA GLU A 58 -30.37 19.78 4.86
C GLU A 58 -28.92 19.43 4.49
N PHE A 59 -28.33 20.28 3.66
CA PHE A 59 -26.97 20.15 3.20
C PHE A 59 -26.12 21.24 3.82
N ASN A 60 -25.17 20.85 4.68
CA ASN A 60 -24.22 21.78 5.25
C ASN A 60 -23.02 21.97 4.31
N ALA A 61 -22.97 23.13 3.64
CA ALA A 61 -21.92 23.48 2.69
C ALA A 61 -20.55 23.67 3.36
N GLU A 62 -20.52 24.09 4.62
CA GLU A 62 -19.25 24.29 5.35
C GLU A 62 -18.56 22.95 5.58
N VAL A 63 -19.29 21.95 6.08
CA VAL A 63 -18.75 20.60 6.29
C VAL A 63 -18.24 20.01 4.98
N HIS A 64 -18.97 20.25 3.87
CA HIS A 64 -18.55 19.82 2.55
C HIS A 64 -17.22 20.49 2.13
N TRP A 65 -17.11 21.80 2.31
CA TRP A 65 -15.89 22.55 2.02
C TRP A 65 -14.69 22.09 2.85
N LYS A 66 -14.88 21.87 4.15
CA LYS A 66 -13.83 21.35 5.05
C LYS A 66 -13.28 20.01 4.56
N HIS A 67 -14.15 19.15 4.03
CA HIS A 67 -13.75 17.87 3.43
C HIS A 67 -12.95 18.03 2.13
N ILE A 68 -13.27 19.03 1.30
CA ILE A 68 -12.53 19.33 0.06
C ILE A 68 -11.12 19.82 0.40
N MET A 69 -11.00 20.69 1.40
CA MET A 69 -9.72 21.24 1.85
C MET A 69 -8.90 20.28 2.73
N GLY A 70 -9.44 19.09 3.02
CA GLY A 70 -8.75 18.08 3.83
C GLY A 70 -8.62 18.44 5.31
N GLN A 71 -9.42 19.39 5.81
CA GLN A 71 -9.38 19.80 7.22
C GLN A 71 -9.72 18.64 8.17
N ASN A 72 -10.61 17.74 7.78
CA ASN A 72 -10.92 16.52 8.54
C ASN A 72 -9.69 15.63 8.81
N VAL A 73 -8.75 15.55 7.85
CA VAL A 73 -7.51 14.79 8.01
C VAL A 73 -6.55 15.56 8.91
N ALA A 74 -6.47 16.89 8.75
CA ALA A 74 -5.67 17.74 9.61
C ALA A 74 -6.15 17.69 11.08
N ASP A 75 -7.46 17.72 11.31
CA ASP A 75 -8.07 17.60 12.64
C ASP A 75 -7.75 16.24 13.26
N TYR A 76 -7.83 15.16 12.46
CA TYR A 76 -7.45 13.82 12.92
C TYR A 76 -5.95 13.70 13.23
N MET A 77 -5.09 14.39 12.46
CA MET A 77 -3.66 14.46 12.78
C MET A 77 -3.42 15.16 14.12
N ARG A 78 -4.09 16.29 14.39
CA ARG A 78 -3.97 17.00 15.68
C ARG A 78 -4.42 16.11 16.84
N TYR A 79 -5.57 15.47 16.69
CA TYR A 79 -6.10 14.54 17.68
C TYR A 79 -5.12 13.39 17.99
N LEU A 80 -4.54 12.76 16.96
CA LEU A 80 -3.57 11.68 17.15
C LEU A 80 -2.23 12.15 17.72
N MET A 81 -1.83 13.40 17.48
CA MET A 81 -0.64 13.96 18.10
C MET A 81 -0.81 14.19 19.61
N GLU A 82 -2.04 14.47 20.05
CA GLU A 82 -2.37 14.69 21.46
C GLU A 82 -2.61 13.38 22.22
N GLU A 83 -3.28 12.40 21.61
CA GLU A 83 -3.58 11.13 22.28
C GLU A 83 -2.46 10.09 22.17
N ASP A 84 -1.96 9.79 20.96
CA ASP A 84 -1.11 8.63 20.70
C ASP A 84 -0.08 8.87 19.57
N GLU A 85 1.11 9.30 19.96
CA GLU A 85 2.20 9.61 19.02
C GLU A 85 2.68 8.37 18.22
N ASP A 86 2.56 7.17 18.79
CA ASP A 86 2.92 5.92 18.12
C ASP A 86 1.91 5.54 17.01
N ALA A 87 0.62 5.83 17.22
CA ALA A 87 -0.40 5.66 16.19
C ALA A 87 -0.20 6.70 15.07
N TYR A 88 0.15 7.93 15.43
CA TYR A 88 0.49 8.99 14.48
C TYR A 88 1.64 8.58 13.55
N LYS A 89 2.75 8.08 14.11
CA LYS A 89 3.90 7.61 13.32
C LYS A 89 3.54 6.45 12.39
N LYS A 90 2.67 5.53 12.82
CA LYS A 90 2.22 4.39 11.99
C LYS A 90 1.35 4.86 10.83
N GLN A 91 0.32 5.65 11.11
CA GLN A 91 -0.67 6.06 10.10
C GLN A 91 -0.10 7.13 9.16
N PHE A 92 0.64 8.10 9.67
CA PHE A 92 1.13 9.28 8.94
C PHE A 92 2.62 9.19 8.60
N SER A 93 3.22 8.00 8.60
CA SER A 93 4.64 7.79 8.27
C SER A 93 5.11 8.47 6.99
N GLN A 94 4.28 8.54 5.95
CA GLN A 94 4.60 9.20 4.68
C GLN A 94 4.52 10.72 4.76
N TYR A 95 3.62 11.26 5.58
CA TYR A 95 3.48 12.71 5.80
C TYR A 95 4.71 13.24 6.55
N ILE A 96 5.21 12.48 7.52
CA ILE A 96 6.45 12.78 8.23
C ILE A 96 7.64 12.81 7.25
N LYS A 97 7.74 11.84 6.34
CA LYS A 97 8.82 11.80 5.33
C LYS A 97 8.80 13.00 4.37
N ASN A 98 7.60 13.51 4.07
CA ASN A 98 7.40 14.61 3.14
C ASN A 98 7.28 15.97 3.85
N ASN A 99 7.45 16.02 5.18
CA ASN A 99 7.32 17.23 6.02
C ASN A 99 5.96 17.94 5.86
N VAL A 100 4.87 17.18 5.78
CA VAL A 100 3.51 17.74 5.68
C VAL A 100 2.93 17.90 7.09
N THR A 101 2.64 19.15 7.47
CA THR A 101 1.99 19.51 8.74
C THR A 101 0.47 19.69 8.56
N PRO A 102 -0.32 19.59 9.65
CA PRO A 102 -1.77 19.76 9.57
C PRO A 102 -2.18 21.16 9.08
N ASP A 103 -1.45 22.22 9.47
CA ASP A 103 -1.75 23.59 9.04
C ASP A 103 -1.44 23.83 7.56
N MET A 104 -0.43 23.16 7.01
CA MET A 104 -0.02 23.31 5.60
C MET A 104 -0.95 22.58 4.62
N MET A 105 -1.82 21.68 5.09
CA MET A 105 -2.71 20.89 4.23
C MET A 105 -3.64 21.77 3.38
N GLU A 106 -4.29 22.75 3.99
CA GLU A 106 -5.25 23.61 3.29
C GLU A 106 -4.55 24.45 2.20
N GLU A 107 -3.39 25.02 2.52
CA GLU A 107 -2.60 25.76 1.55
C GLU A 107 -2.11 24.89 0.39
N MET A 108 -1.71 23.65 0.68
CA MET A 108 -1.26 22.69 -0.33
C MET A 108 -2.37 22.42 -1.35
N TYR A 109 -3.60 22.20 -0.92
CA TYR A 109 -4.74 21.98 -1.83
C TYR A 109 -5.09 23.24 -2.63
N LYS A 110 -5.07 24.43 -2.01
CA LYS A 110 -5.29 25.70 -2.74
C LYS A 110 -4.23 25.92 -3.83
N LYS A 111 -2.95 25.68 -3.52
CA LYS A 111 -1.83 25.75 -4.48
C LYS A 111 -2.01 24.71 -5.61
N ALA A 112 -2.43 23.49 -5.28
CA ALA A 112 -2.71 22.46 -6.29
C ALA A 112 -3.87 22.85 -7.21
N HIS A 113 -4.96 23.41 -6.67
CA HIS A 113 -6.09 23.88 -7.48
C HIS A 113 -5.70 25.02 -8.43
N ALA A 114 -4.86 25.96 -7.98
CA ALA A 114 -4.31 27.00 -8.84
C ALA A 114 -3.46 26.39 -9.97
N ALA A 115 -2.49 25.52 -9.63
CA ALA A 115 -1.61 24.89 -10.61
C ALA A 115 -2.34 24.06 -11.67
N ILE A 116 -3.42 23.35 -11.29
CA ILE A 116 -4.24 22.56 -12.24
C ILE A 116 -5.01 23.48 -13.20
N ARG A 117 -5.47 24.64 -12.72
CA ARG A 117 -6.17 25.63 -13.57
C ARG A 117 -5.21 26.31 -14.53
N ASP A 118 -3.98 26.57 -14.11
CA ASP A 118 -2.96 27.21 -14.94
C ASP A 118 -2.43 26.26 -16.03
N ASN A 119 -2.20 24.98 -15.70
CA ASN A 119 -1.65 23.99 -16.63
C ASN A 119 -2.49 22.71 -16.68
N PRO A 120 -3.50 22.61 -17.57
CA PRO A 120 -4.35 21.44 -17.70
C PRO A 120 -3.72 20.29 -18.51
N VAL A 121 -2.55 20.50 -19.12
CA VAL A 121 -1.92 19.54 -20.03
C VAL A 121 -1.10 18.52 -19.24
N TYR A 122 -1.40 17.23 -19.42
CA TYR A 122 -0.62 16.13 -18.84
C TYR A 122 0.54 15.70 -19.73
N GLU A 123 1.76 15.83 -19.24
CA GLU A 123 2.96 15.34 -19.93
C GLU A 123 3.17 13.83 -19.65
N LYS A 124 3.16 13.03 -20.72
CA LYS A 124 3.40 11.58 -20.62
C LYS A 124 4.88 11.32 -20.39
N LYS A 125 5.20 10.66 -19.27
CA LYS A 125 6.58 10.23 -18.98
C LYS A 125 7.07 9.25 -20.06
N PRO A 126 8.34 9.35 -20.51
CA PRO A 126 8.90 8.43 -21.49
C PRO A 126 8.90 7.01 -20.92
N LYS A 127 8.53 6.02 -21.75
CA LYS A 127 8.56 4.61 -21.36
C LYS A 127 10.01 4.21 -21.10
N LYS A 128 10.33 3.83 -19.87
CA LYS A 128 11.63 3.24 -19.53
C LYS A 128 11.74 1.89 -20.24
N GLU A 129 12.80 1.70 -21.02
CA GLU A 129 13.12 0.41 -21.63
C GLU A 129 13.54 -0.59 -20.54
N VAL A 130 12.59 -1.43 -20.12
CA VAL A 130 12.87 -2.51 -19.17
C VAL A 130 13.37 -3.71 -19.98
N LYS A 131 14.57 -4.23 -19.65
CA LYS A 131 15.06 -5.52 -20.17
C LYS A 131 14.00 -6.58 -19.88
N LYS A 132 13.47 -7.25 -20.91
CA LYS A 132 12.39 -8.25 -20.79
C LYS A 132 12.78 -9.30 -19.74
N LYS A 133 12.19 -9.22 -18.54
CA LYS A 133 12.25 -10.28 -17.54
C LYS A 133 11.43 -11.47 -18.06
N ARG A 134 11.95 -12.70 -17.89
CA ARG A 134 11.22 -13.93 -18.25
C ARG A 134 9.82 -13.88 -17.62
N ARG A 135 8.79 -13.86 -18.47
CA ARG A 135 7.40 -14.05 -18.06
C ARG A 135 7.21 -15.51 -17.63
N PRO A 136 6.16 -15.83 -16.84
CA PRO A 136 5.83 -17.21 -16.50
C PRO A 136 5.84 -18.08 -17.75
N HIS A 137 6.42 -19.27 -17.65
CA HIS A 137 6.51 -20.18 -18.78
C HIS A 137 5.08 -20.54 -19.24
N PRO A 138 4.79 -20.55 -20.55
CA PRO A 138 3.52 -21.05 -21.06
C PRO A 138 3.24 -22.46 -20.51
N GLN A 139 1.99 -22.77 -20.17
CA GLN A 139 1.62 -24.13 -19.80
C GLN A 139 2.04 -25.08 -20.92
N LEU A 140 2.81 -26.12 -20.58
CA LEU A 140 3.25 -27.12 -21.54
C LEU A 140 2.02 -27.88 -22.02
N HIS A 141 1.88 -28.01 -23.34
CA HIS A 141 0.86 -28.87 -23.96
C HIS A 141 1.12 -30.33 -23.59
N GLU A 142 0.07 -31.15 -23.44
CA GLU A 142 0.15 -32.54 -22.92
C GLU A 142 1.20 -33.41 -23.63
N THR A 143 1.44 -33.17 -24.92
CA THR A 143 2.47 -33.86 -25.71
C THR A 143 3.90 -33.59 -25.25
N GLN A 144 4.17 -32.44 -24.64
CA GLN A 144 5.47 -32.10 -24.06
C GLN A 144 5.61 -32.62 -22.63
N SER A 145 4.51 -32.70 -21.88
CA SER A 145 4.49 -33.30 -20.55
C SER A 145 4.65 -34.83 -20.61
N SER A 146 4.05 -35.49 -21.59
CA SER A 146 4.20 -36.94 -21.79
C SER A 146 5.59 -37.32 -22.32
N ALA A 147 6.17 -36.51 -23.22
CA ALA A 147 7.54 -36.70 -23.70
C ALA A 147 8.60 -36.46 -22.61
N ALA A 148 8.35 -35.58 -21.63
CA ALA A 148 9.23 -35.39 -20.47
C ALA A 148 9.23 -36.61 -19.53
N LEU A 149 8.09 -37.31 -19.43
CA LEU A 149 7.94 -38.54 -18.64
C LEU A 149 8.63 -39.74 -19.30
N GLN A 150 8.71 -39.74 -20.64
CA GLN A 150 9.32 -40.81 -21.45
C GLN A 150 10.84 -40.68 -21.63
N ARG A 151 11.46 -39.60 -21.17
CA ARG A 151 12.91 -39.53 -21.04
C ARG A 151 13.28 -40.27 -19.75
N PRO A 152 13.83 -41.51 -19.81
CA PRO A 152 14.38 -42.12 -18.61
C PRO A 152 15.47 -41.17 -18.09
N GLY A 153 15.42 -40.82 -16.82
CA GLY A 153 16.51 -40.11 -16.18
C GLY A 153 17.78 -40.91 -16.46
N ALA A 154 18.72 -40.33 -17.20
CA ALA A 154 20.02 -40.94 -17.38
C ALA A 154 20.67 -40.97 -15.98
N CYS A 155 20.51 -42.09 -15.29
CA CYS A 155 21.38 -42.45 -14.18
C CYS A 155 22.79 -42.35 -14.74
N ARG A 156 23.53 -41.30 -14.33
CA ARG A 156 24.95 -41.21 -14.64
C ARG A 156 25.59 -42.51 -14.12
N PRO A 157 26.38 -43.24 -14.91
CA PRO A 157 27.05 -44.42 -14.40
C PRO A 157 27.91 -44.01 -13.20
N PHE A 158 27.67 -44.64 -12.06
CA PHE A 158 28.46 -44.43 -10.85
C PHE A 158 29.85 -45.01 -11.13
N SER A 159 30.84 -44.15 -11.36
CA SER A 159 32.23 -44.58 -11.50
C SER A 159 32.68 -45.23 -10.18
N PRO A 160 33.27 -46.44 -10.21
CA PRO A 160 33.74 -47.07 -8.97
C PRO A 160 34.91 -46.26 -8.38
N PRO A 161 34.99 -46.09 -7.05
CA PRO A 161 36.12 -45.42 -6.43
C PRO A 161 37.40 -46.25 -6.61
N HIS A 162 38.45 -45.60 -7.13
CA HIS A 162 39.79 -46.17 -7.21
C HIS A 162 40.37 -46.40 -5.78
N PRO A 163 41.05 -47.53 -5.52
CA PRO A 163 41.68 -47.76 -4.24
C PRO A 163 43.11 -47.18 -4.24
N SER A 164 43.32 -46.06 -3.54
CA SER A 164 44.59 -45.70 -2.87
C SER A 164 44.54 -44.27 -2.31
N GLY A 165 44.48 -44.15 -0.99
CA GLY A 165 44.65 -42.89 -0.25
C GLY A 165 44.19 -43.02 1.20
N PRO A 166 44.95 -42.50 2.19
CA PRO A 166 44.83 -42.91 3.59
C PRO A 166 43.55 -42.39 4.28
N GLU A 167 43.02 -43.25 5.16
CA GLU A 167 41.90 -43.02 6.09
C GLU A 167 41.94 -41.64 6.76
N CYS A 168 40.86 -40.87 6.60
CA CYS A 168 40.53 -39.75 7.47
C CYS A 168 39.47 -40.24 8.47
N THR A 169 39.88 -40.51 9.71
CA THR A 169 38.97 -40.84 10.80
C THR A 169 38.27 -39.58 11.29
N ASP A 170 36.96 -39.46 11.06
CA ASP A 170 36.11 -38.45 11.70
C ASP A 170 35.62 -38.98 13.07
N PRO A 171 36.01 -38.37 14.19
CA PRO A 171 35.40 -38.64 15.49
C PRO A 171 34.12 -37.81 15.61
N PHE A 172 33.09 -38.36 16.25
CA PHE A 172 31.77 -37.76 16.48
C PHE A 172 30.68 -38.08 15.46
N ARG A 173 30.24 -39.34 15.47
CA ARG A 173 28.80 -39.63 15.36
C ARG A 173 28.41 -40.86 16.17
N HIS A 174 27.87 -40.64 17.37
CA HIS A 174 26.93 -41.58 17.98
C HIS A 174 25.71 -40.84 18.53
N HIS A 175 24.56 -41.19 17.98
CA HIS A 175 23.25 -40.97 18.58
C HIS A 175 23.06 -41.95 19.75
N ALA A 176 22.48 -41.48 20.85
CA ALA A 176 21.49 -42.26 21.61
C ALA A 176 20.50 -41.29 22.32
N PRO A 177 19.22 -41.67 22.46
CA PRO A 177 18.15 -40.82 22.96
C PRO A 177 17.92 -41.00 24.48
N VAL A 178 17.44 -39.97 25.20
CA VAL A 178 16.90 -40.16 26.56
C VAL A 178 15.66 -39.29 26.81
N ALA A 179 14.72 -39.93 27.50
CA ALA A 179 13.37 -39.55 27.81
C ALA A 179 13.22 -38.53 28.97
N ARG A 180 11.96 -38.11 29.14
CA ARG A 180 11.37 -37.29 30.21
C ARG A 180 11.82 -37.69 31.63
N GLY A 181 12.08 -36.71 32.50
CA GLY A 181 12.26 -36.90 33.94
C GLY A 181 12.44 -35.56 34.68
N ALA A 182 11.80 -35.43 35.83
CA ALA A 182 11.58 -34.21 36.61
C ALA A 182 12.69 -33.87 37.64
N GLN A 183 12.56 -32.69 38.28
CA GLN A 183 13.18 -32.24 39.55
C GLN A 183 14.70 -31.91 39.45
N THR A 184 15.32 -30.92 40.11
CA THR A 184 15.02 -30.03 41.25
C THR A 184 16.13 -28.95 41.37
N LEU A 185 15.77 -27.78 41.91
CA LEU A 185 16.51 -26.90 42.87
C LEU A 185 17.90 -26.26 42.57
N LEU A 186 18.02 -25.05 43.15
CA LEU A 186 19.20 -24.24 43.58
C LEU A 186 19.94 -23.43 42.50
N ALA A 187 19.72 -22.11 42.40
CA ALA A 187 20.26 -21.01 43.22
C ALA A 187 21.69 -20.58 42.83
N ALA A 188 21.84 -19.35 42.31
CA ALA A 188 22.83 -18.32 42.71
C ALA A 188 23.04 -17.25 41.62
N LYS A 189 22.70 -16.00 41.97
CA LYS A 189 23.27 -14.73 41.48
C LYS A 189 24.67 -14.54 42.13
N PRO A 190 25.44 -13.43 41.95
CA PRO A 190 25.45 -12.35 40.95
C PRO A 190 26.89 -11.93 40.51
N GLY A 191 26.98 -10.86 39.71
CA GLY A 191 28.18 -10.00 39.60
C GLY A 191 28.77 -10.00 38.19
N GLY A 192 29.02 -8.87 37.52
CA GLY A 192 29.09 -7.49 37.93
C GLY A 192 30.17 -6.81 37.07
N LEU A 193 30.01 -5.50 36.85
CA LEU A 193 30.98 -4.54 36.32
C LEU A 193 31.03 -4.37 34.78
N GLY A 194 30.50 -3.23 34.32
CA GLY A 194 30.96 -2.53 33.11
C GLY A 194 32.32 -1.85 33.35
N PRO A 195 32.64 -0.67 32.78
CA PRO A 195 31.92 0.11 31.76
C PRO A 195 32.82 0.74 30.65
N THR A 196 32.18 1.42 29.67
CA THR A 196 32.65 2.61 28.89
C THR A 196 33.84 2.43 27.91
N VAL A 197 33.86 3.00 26.70
CA VAL A 197 34.01 4.45 26.39
C VAL A 197 33.83 4.71 24.87
N ARG A 198 33.11 5.80 24.57
CA ARG A 198 33.14 6.78 23.45
C ARG A 198 33.32 6.38 21.98
N SER A 199 32.38 6.90 21.20
CA SER A 199 32.46 7.32 19.79
C SER A 199 33.66 8.24 19.50
N PRO A 200 34.01 8.41 18.21
CA PRO A 200 33.77 9.72 17.63
C PRO A 200 33.18 9.71 16.21
N VAL A 201 32.41 10.78 15.99
CA VAL A 201 31.84 11.32 14.76
C VAL A 201 32.92 11.57 13.71
N GLN A 202 32.61 11.30 12.43
CA GLN A 202 33.17 12.07 11.32
C GLN A 202 32.22 12.11 10.11
N SER A 203 31.82 13.33 9.80
CA SER A 203 31.11 13.82 8.61
C SER A 203 32.11 14.15 7.50
N PHE A 204 31.81 13.79 6.25
CA PHE A 204 32.40 14.29 4.98
C PHE A 204 31.67 13.53 3.84
N TRP A 205 31.22 14.04 2.70
CA TRP A 205 31.28 15.32 1.99
C TRP A 205 30.15 15.27 0.92
N SER A 206 29.51 16.41 0.61
CA SER A 206 29.61 17.15 -0.67
C SER A 206 28.97 16.46 -1.89
#